data_AF-A0A9N9GLQ7-F1
#
_entry.id   AF-A0A9N9GLQ7-F1
#
_cell.length_a   1.000
_cell.length_b   1.000
_cell.length_c   1.000
_cell.angle_alpha   90.00
_cell.angle_beta   90.00
_cell.angle_gamma   90.00
#
_symmetry.space_group_name_H-M   'P 1'
#
loop_
_entity.id
_entity.type
_entity.pdbx_description
1 polymer ?
#
loop_
_entity_poly.entity_id
_entity_poly.type
_entity_poly.pdbx_seq_one_letter_code
_entity_poly.pdbx_strand_id
1 'polypeptide(L)'
;MEIVELSFTFLSVAISFLGSCWVLYYTITSLTYLRTSCLLSSLANLGLCSMNLLRVMNPTLLQNYFWVGYEAISALYATIIWTCLLFTGRKFYRDASWKDPLCKASILSLIILNIVHWVTAGLLLASSDGQPSLLVLILQAIFWIMCGICCFLYTFIPILTVHFNHVGLKARFVDEEIEIKRDGYKSDGYKSDNADSFDTSNTSEFPKYSINSQNASVGTWYMISVGTLTALYVAFYITTFIISTSAPVNPITNAVDFMLRNGYVIIYGVPPSRKLLEYMLNNVLRVGSAVSIRMSDMNTESA
;
A
#
# COMPACT_ATOMS: atom_id res chain seq x y z
N MET A 1 14.14 23.55 -23.88
CA MET A 1 13.57 23.18 -22.56
C MET A 1 12.20 22.55 -22.75
N GLU A 2 11.31 23.19 -23.51
CA GLU A 2 9.95 22.71 -23.80
C GLU A 2 9.85 21.28 -24.38
N ILE A 3 10.74 20.88 -25.30
CA ILE A 3 10.71 19.51 -25.88
C ILE A 3 10.93 18.43 -24.82
N VAL A 4 11.83 18.68 -23.85
CA VAL A 4 12.12 17.74 -22.76
C VAL A 4 10.93 17.64 -21.82
N GLU A 5 10.34 18.77 -21.43
CA GLU A 5 9.14 18.80 -20.58
C GLU A 5 7.95 18.11 -21.25
N LEU A 6 7.76 18.36 -22.55
CA LEU A 6 6.70 17.73 -23.35
C LEU A 6 6.88 16.22 -23.43
N SER A 7 8.10 15.76 -23.71
CA SER A 7 8.42 14.33 -23.81
C SER A 7 8.22 13.62 -22.48
N PHE A 8 8.61 14.25 -21.36
CA PHE A 8 8.49 13.67 -20.03
C PHE A 8 7.04 13.62 -19.53
N THR A 9 6.27 14.69 -19.78
CA THR A 9 4.83 14.73 -19.45
C THR A 9 4.03 13.77 -20.32
N PHE A 10 4.35 13.65 -21.61
CA PHE A 10 3.76 12.65 -22.50
C PHE A 10 4.04 11.22 -22.01
N LEU A 11 5.29 10.92 -21.63
CA LEU A 11 5.65 9.62 -21.06
C LEU A 11 4.84 9.33 -19.78
N SER A 12 4.64 10.32 -18.92
CA SER A 12 3.83 10.17 -17.69
C SER A 12 2.38 9.82 -17.99
N VAL A 13 1.78 10.47 -19.00
CA VAL A 13 0.43 10.15 -19.49
C VAL A 13 0.38 8.73 -20.03
N ALA A 14 1.34 8.33 -20.88
CA ALA A 14 1.39 7.00 -21.48
C ALA A 14 1.49 5.90 -20.40
N ILE A 15 2.38 6.06 -19.43
CA ILE A 15 2.53 5.13 -18.30
C ILE A 15 1.25 5.06 -17.46
N SER A 16 0.63 6.22 -17.17
CA SER A 16 -0.62 6.29 -16.40
C SER A 16 -1.79 5.64 -17.13
N PHE A 17 -1.86 5.80 -18.45
CA PHE A 17 -2.86 5.18 -19.30
C PHE A 17 -2.71 3.66 -19.31
N LEU A 18 -1.50 3.15 -19.55
CA LEU A 18 -1.22 1.72 -19.51
C LEU A 18 -1.52 1.12 -18.13
N GLY A 19 -1.12 1.81 -17.05
CA GLY A 19 -1.46 1.44 -15.68
C GLY A 19 -2.96 1.37 -15.43
N SER A 20 -3.71 2.38 -15.89
CA SER A 20 -5.17 2.44 -15.77
C SER A 20 -5.84 1.27 -16.51
N CYS A 21 -5.40 0.98 -17.74
CA CYS A 21 -5.89 -0.17 -18.51
C CYS A 21 -5.64 -1.50 -17.80
N TRP A 22 -4.46 -1.66 -17.20
CA TRP A 22 -4.12 -2.86 -16.45
C TRP A 22 -5.01 -3.02 -15.21
N VAL A 23 -5.14 -1.96 -14.40
CA VAL A 23 -5.99 -1.98 -13.21
C VAL A 23 -7.47 -2.19 -13.58
N LEU A 24 -7.94 -1.59 -14.67
CA LEU A 24 -9.29 -1.79 -15.21
C LEU A 24 -9.54 -3.26 -15.56
N TYR A 25 -8.60 -3.90 -16.27
CA TYR A 25 -8.70 -5.33 -16.60
C TYR A 25 -8.86 -6.20 -15.34
N TYR A 26 -8.07 -5.97 -14.29
CA TYR A 26 -8.19 -6.73 -13.03
C TYR A 26 -9.44 -6.38 -12.23
N THR A 27 -9.94 -5.16 -12.36
CA THR A 27 -11.18 -4.73 -11.70
C THR A 27 -12.40 -5.38 -12.34
N ILE A 28 -12.43 -5.48 -13.68
CA ILE A 28 -13.52 -6.14 -14.42
C ILE A 28 -13.53 -7.64 -14.17
N THR A 29 -12.35 -8.27 -14.13
CA THR A 29 -12.25 -9.73 -13.93
C THR A 29 -12.58 -10.16 -12.50
N SER A 30 -12.32 -9.33 -11.49
CA SER A 30 -12.83 -9.56 -10.15
C SER A 30 -13.01 -8.24 -9.41
N LEU A 31 -14.27 -7.90 -9.18
CA LEU A 31 -14.70 -6.67 -8.56
C LEU A 31 -14.49 -6.78 -7.04
N THR A 32 -13.63 -5.93 -6.49
CA THR A 32 -13.40 -5.84 -5.04
C THR A 32 -13.28 -4.37 -4.68
N TYR A 33 -13.63 -4.00 -3.44
CA TYR A 33 -13.53 -2.62 -2.96
C TYR A 33 -12.12 -2.02 -3.18
N LEU A 34 -11.08 -2.83 -2.94
CA LEU A 34 -9.68 -2.42 -3.14
C LEU A 34 -9.39 -2.09 -4.60
N ARG A 35 -9.79 -2.95 -5.55
CA ARG A 35 -9.50 -2.75 -6.98
C ARG A 35 -10.31 -1.60 -7.56
N THR A 36 -11.57 -1.47 -7.19
CA THR A 36 -12.40 -0.32 -7.59
C THR A 36 -11.80 0.99 -7.07
N SER A 37 -11.31 1.01 -5.83
CA SER A 37 -10.63 2.18 -5.27
C SER A 37 -9.33 2.50 -6.02
N CYS A 38 -8.52 1.47 -6.34
CA CYS A 38 -7.32 1.65 -7.15
C CYS A 38 -7.64 2.17 -8.56
N LEU A 39 -8.71 1.68 -9.20
CA LEU A 39 -9.15 2.16 -10.51
C LEU A 39 -9.53 3.64 -10.46
N LEU A 40 -10.33 4.05 -9.47
CA LEU A 40 -10.71 5.46 -9.29
C LEU A 40 -9.47 6.35 -9.09
N SER A 41 -8.53 5.93 -8.26
CA SER A 41 -7.25 6.63 -8.07
C SER A 41 -6.41 6.68 -9.35
N SER A 42 -6.38 5.60 -10.14
CA SER A 42 -5.65 5.54 -11.42
C SER A 42 -6.22 6.53 -12.43
N LEU A 43 -7.55 6.56 -12.57
CA LEU A 43 -8.25 7.48 -13.47
C LEU A 43 -8.06 8.94 -13.05
N ALA A 44 -8.11 9.23 -11.74
CA ALA A 44 -7.86 10.57 -11.24
C ALA A 44 -6.40 11.01 -11.52
N ASN A 45 -5.43 10.12 -11.31
CA ASN A 45 -4.03 10.38 -11.64
C ASN A 45 -3.79 10.56 -13.14
N LEU A 46 -4.47 9.78 -14.01
CA LEU A 46 -4.44 9.97 -15.46
C LEU A 46 -5.00 11.34 -15.86
N GLY A 47 -6.05 11.80 -15.19
CA GLY A 47 -6.59 13.16 -15.33
C GLY A 47 -5.52 14.22 -15.03
N LEU A 48 -4.82 14.11 -13.90
CA LEU A 48 -3.73 15.02 -13.54
C LEU A 48 -2.57 15.00 -14.53
N CYS A 49 -2.13 13.83 -14.98
CA CYS A 49 -1.09 13.71 -16.01
C CYS A 49 -1.51 14.43 -17.30
N SER A 50 -2.77 14.24 -17.72
CA SER A 50 -3.31 14.86 -18.91
C SER A 50 -3.38 16.38 -18.76
N MET A 51 -3.83 16.89 -17.61
CA MET A 51 -3.83 18.33 -17.32
C MET A 51 -2.42 18.92 -17.29
N ASN A 52 -1.43 18.19 -16.74
CA ASN A 52 -0.04 18.65 -16.72
C ASN A 52 0.56 18.70 -18.14
N LEU A 53 0.25 17.74 -18.99
CA LEU A 53 0.62 17.77 -20.41
C LEU A 53 -0.03 18.95 -21.14
N LEU A 54 -1.33 19.16 -20.94
CA LEU A 54 -2.06 20.29 -21.53
C LEU A 54 -1.50 21.64 -21.06
N ARG A 55 -1.06 21.74 -19.79
CA ARG A 55 -0.39 22.93 -19.25
C ARG A 55 0.93 23.23 -19.99
N VAL A 56 1.70 22.21 -20.35
CA VAL A 56 2.94 22.39 -21.15
C VAL A 56 2.60 22.83 -22.57
N MET A 57 1.54 22.27 -23.17
CA MET A 57 1.12 22.64 -24.53
C MET A 57 0.46 24.03 -24.61
N ASN A 58 -0.21 24.47 -23.54
CA ASN A 58 -0.91 25.76 -23.48
C ASN A 58 -0.79 26.38 -22.06
N PRO A 59 0.31 27.10 -21.78
CA PRO A 59 0.62 27.58 -20.43
C PRO A 59 -0.37 28.61 -19.87
N THR A 60 -0.94 29.44 -20.74
CA THR A 60 -1.69 30.64 -20.35
C THR A 60 -3.10 30.38 -19.83
N LEU A 61 -3.77 29.31 -20.26
CA LEU A 61 -5.17 29.05 -19.92
C LEU A 61 -5.37 28.16 -18.69
N LEU A 62 -4.37 27.35 -18.32
CA LEU A 62 -4.56 26.22 -17.42
C LEU A 62 -3.82 26.31 -16.09
N GLN A 63 -2.94 27.29 -15.88
CA GLN A 63 -2.08 27.30 -14.70
C GLN A 63 -2.87 27.37 -13.38
N ASN A 64 -3.85 28.27 -13.27
CA ASN A 64 -4.64 28.42 -12.03
C ASN A 64 -5.53 27.19 -11.76
N TYR A 65 -6.22 26.70 -12.80
CA TYR A 65 -7.10 25.53 -12.68
C TYR A 65 -6.34 24.23 -12.48
N PHE A 66 -5.12 24.13 -13.01
CA PHE A 66 -4.25 22.98 -12.81
C PHE A 66 -3.96 22.76 -11.33
N TRP A 67 -3.54 23.80 -10.61
CA TRP A 67 -3.17 23.64 -9.20
C TRP A 67 -4.37 23.37 -8.31
N VAL A 68 -5.54 23.98 -8.58
CA VAL A 68 -6.77 23.63 -7.87
C VAL A 68 -7.14 22.16 -8.09
N GLY A 69 -7.08 21.69 -9.34
CA GLY A 69 -7.32 20.28 -9.67
C GLY A 69 -6.29 19.34 -9.04
N TYR A 70 -5.01 19.74 -9.04
CA TYR A 70 -3.90 19.01 -8.42
C TYR A 70 -4.13 18.80 -6.93
N GLU A 71 -4.50 19.87 -6.20
CA GLU A 71 -4.75 19.82 -4.77
C GLU A 71 -5.96 18.92 -4.43
N ALA A 72 -7.08 19.12 -5.13
CA ALA A 72 -8.30 18.33 -4.89
C ALA A 72 -8.11 16.84 -5.21
N ILE A 73 -7.47 16.51 -6.35
CA ILE A 73 -7.22 15.12 -6.73
C ILE A 73 -6.15 14.51 -5.82
N SER A 74 -5.14 15.27 -5.38
CA SER A 74 -4.14 14.77 -4.43
C SER A 74 -4.76 14.38 -3.09
N ALA A 75 -5.69 15.18 -2.57
CA ALA A 75 -6.45 14.85 -1.36
C ALA A 75 -7.22 13.52 -1.49
N LEU A 76 -7.96 13.35 -2.59
CA LEU A 76 -8.68 12.11 -2.88
C LEU A 76 -7.74 10.92 -3.01
N TYR A 77 -6.65 11.09 -3.76
CA TYR A 77 -5.64 10.05 -3.97
C TYR A 77 -5.00 9.61 -2.64
N ALA A 78 -4.63 10.56 -1.76
CA ALA A 78 -4.13 10.27 -0.41
C ALA A 78 -5.10 9.41 0.37
N THR A 79 -6.35 9.86 0.40
CA THR A 79 -7.40 9.23 1.17
C THR A 79 -7.59 7.79 0.72
N ILE A 80 -7.66 7.56 -0.59
CA ILE A 80 -7.84 6.22 -1.14
C ILE A 80 -6.64 5.32 -0.81
N ILE A 81 -5.43 5.70 -1.20
CA ILE A 81 -4.24 4.82 -1.07
C ILE A 81 -3.92 4.52 0.39
N TRP A 82 -3.91 5.53 1.25
CA TRP A 82 -3.55 5.33 2.65
C TRP A 82 -4.61 4.59 3.44
N THR A 83 -5.88 4.80 3.11
CA THR A 83 -6.98 4.01 3.68
C THR A 83 -6.88 2.55 3.23
N CYS A 84 -6.62 2.27 1.95
CA CYS A 84 -6.38 0.92 1.45
C CYS A 84 -5.22 0.23 2.18
N LEU A 85 -4.13 0.97 2.45
CA LEU A 85 -2.99 0.45 3.19
C LEU A 85 -3.36 0.13 4.65
N LEU A 86 -4.03 1.03 5.35
CA LEU A 86 -4.52 0.80 6.72
C LEU A 86 -5.47 -0.41 6.79
N PHE A 87 -6.39 -0.55 5.83
CA PHE A 87 -7.27 -1.72 5.76
C PHE A 87 -6.51 -3.01 5.51
N THR A 88 -5.45 -2.97 4.71
CA THR A 88 -4.56 -4.12 4.50
C THR A 88 -3.87 -4.49 5.81
N GLY A 89 -3.34 -3.50 6.55
CA GLY A 89 -2.73 -3.70 7.87
C GLY A 89 -3.69 -4.34 8.88
N ARG A 90 -4.96 -3.90 8.91
CA ARG A 90 -5.98 -4.46 9.81
C ARG A 90 -6.20 -5.97 9.64
N LYS A 91 -5.95 -6.54 8.46
CA LYS A 91 -6.04 -8.00 8.25
C LYS A 91 -5.00 -8.79 9.06
N PHE A 92 -3.88 -8.16 9.42
CA PHE A 92 -2.82 -8.79 10.21
C PHE A 92 -3.00 -8.62 11.73
N TYR A 93 -3.86 -7.70 12.18
CA TYR A 93 -4.15 -7.45 13.60
C TYR A 93 -5.59 -7.86 13.94
N ARG A 94 -5.77 -9.04 14.55
CA ARG A 94 -7.04 -9.41 15.18
C ARG A 94 -7.28 -8.52 16.41
N ASP A 95 -8.36 -7.75 16.37
CA ASP A 95 -9.00 -6.98 17.47
C ASP A 95 -8.26 -5.79 18.13
N ALA A 96 -6.92 -5.68 18.04
CA ALA A 96 -6.16 -4.57 18.64
C ALA A 96 -5.83 -3.37 17.70
N SER A 97 -6.22 -3.44 16.41
CA SER A 97 -5.81 -2.49 15.36
C SER A 97 -6.01 -1.00 15.69
N TRP A 98 -7.09 -0.63 16.37
CA TRP A 98 -7.41 0.77 16.69
C TRP A 98 -6.65 1.32 17.90
N LYS A 99 -6.03 0.45 18.70
CA LYS A 99 -5.24 0.87 19.86
C LYS A 99 -3.79 1.21 19.47
N ASP A 100 -3.36 0.77 18.28
CA ASP A 100 -2.01 0.97 17.80
C ASP A 100 -1.72 2.48 17.57
N PRO A 101 -0.64 3.03 18.17
CA PRO A 101 -0.28 4.43 18.00
C PRO A 101 0.08 4.79 16.55
N LEU A 102 0.64 3.86 15.76
CA LEU A 102 0.97 4.10 14.36
C LEU A 102 -0.30 4.23 13.50
N CYS A 103 -1.31 3.41 13.76
CA CYS A 103 -2.62 3.53 13.09
C CYS A 103 -3.25 4.91 13.37
N LYS A 104 -3.23 5.36 14.62
CA LYS A 104 -3.73 6.69 15.01
C LYS A 104 -2.93 7.83 14.38
N ALA A 105 -1.60 7.72 14.38
CA ALA A 105 -0.71 8.70 13.77
C ALA A 105 -0.96 8.80 12.25
N SER A 106 -1.10 7.66 11.57
CA SER A 106 -1.47 7.59 10.16
C SER A 106 -2.79 8.31 9.88
N ILE A 107 -3.86 7.98 10.61
CA ILE A 107 -5.17 8.61 10.42
C ILE A 107 -5.10 10.12 10.67
N LEU A 108 -4.44 10.55 11.75
CA LEU A 108 -4.29 11.97 12.07
C LEU A 108 -3.50 12.71 10.99
N SER A 109 -2.38 12.14 10.54
CA SER A 109 -1.57 12.72 9.46
C SER A 109 -2.34 12.83 8.14
N LEU A 110 -3.16 11.82 7.82
CA LEU A 110 -4.03 11.83 6.65
C LEU A 110 -5.11 12.91 6.72
N ILE A 111 -5.72 13.10 7.90
CA ILE A 111 -6.70 14.18 8.12
C ILE A 111 -6.03 15.55 7.93
N ILE A 112 -4.88 15.78 8.56
CA ILE A 112 -4.15 17.05 8.45
C ILE A 112 -3.76 17.31 6.99
N LEU A 113 -3.20 16.31 6.31
CA LEU A 113 -2.82 16.39 4.90
C LEU A 113 -4.00 16.78 4.01
N ASN A 114 -5.16 16.14 4.18
CA ASN A 114 -6.36 16.47 3.43
C ASN A 114 -6.84 17.90 3.71
N ILE A 115 -6.84 18.34 4.98
CA ILE A 115 -7.18 19.72 5.34
C ILE A 115 -6.25 20.70 4.62
N VAL A 116 -4.94 20.44 4.63
CA VAL A 116 -3.96 21.30 3.95
C VAL A 116 -4.26 21.37 2.45
N HIS A 117 -4.52 20.25 1.78
CA HIS A 117 -4.88 20.24 0.35
C HIS A 117 -6.16 21.05 0.07
N TRP A 118 -7.24 20.81 0.82
CA TRP A 118 -8.52 21.50 0.60
C TRP A 118 -8.45 22.99 0.88
N VAL A 119 -7.77 23.40 1.96
CA VAL A 119 -7.54 24.82 2.27
C VAL A 119 -6.71 25.46 1.16
N THR A 120 -5.66 24.78 0.68
CA THR A 120 -4.82 25.29 -0.40
C THR A 120 -5.61 25.45 -1.70
N ALA A 121 -6.45 24.47 -2.06
CA ALA A 121 -7.34 24.57 -3.22
C ALA A 121 -8.29 25.77 -3.10
N GLY A 122 -8.89 25.99 -1.93
CA GLY A 122 -9.77 27.13 -1.66
C GLY A 122 -9.04 28.47 -1.74
N LEU A 123 -7.82 28.55 -1.19
CA LEU A 123 -6.98 29.74 -1.29
C LEU A 123 -6.57 30.03 -2.74
N LEU A 124 -6.24 29.00 -3.52
CA LEU A 124 -5.90 29.15 -4.94
C LEU A 124 -7.08 29.63 -5.77
N LEU A 125 -8.31 29.21 -5.45
CA LEU A 125 -9.52 29.73 -6.08
C LEU A 125 -9.77 31.22 -5.74
N ALA A 126 -9.39 31.65 -4.54
CA ALA A 126 -9.57 33.03 -4.10
C ALA A 126 -8.41 33.96 -4.52
N SER A 127 -7.22 33.43 -4.77
CA SER A 127 -6.00 34.18 -5.08
C SER A 127 -5.73 34.29 -6.58
N SER A 128 -5.02 35.34 -7.00
CA SER A 128 -4.52 35.49 -8.37
C SER A 128 -3.16 34.82 -8.62
N ASP A 129 -2.49 34.33 -7.58
CA ASP A 129 -1.07 33.92 -7.63
C ASP A 129 -0.83 32.63 -8.42
N GLY A 130 -1.90 31.91 -8.76
CA GLY A 130 -1.88 30.83 -9.75
C GLY A 130 -1.06 29.60 -9.41
N GLN A 131 -0.42 29.55 -8.24
CA GLN A 131 0.34 28.40 -7.73
C GLN A 131 0.46 28.44 -6.19
N PRO A 132 0.58 27.28 -5.53
CA PRO A 132 0.72 27.21 -4.08
C PRO A 132 2.10 27.72 -3.62
N SER A 133 2.16 28.25 -2.40
CA SER A 133 3.43 28.67 -1.81
C SER A 133 4.36 27.48 -1.55
N LEU A 134 5.67 27.70 -1.68
CA LEU A 134 6.68 26.66 -1.44
C LEU A 134 6.56 26.03 -0.04
N LEU A 135 6.25 26.84 0.98
CA LEU A 135 6.10 26.37 2.36
C LEU A 135 4.94 25.38 2.49
N VAL A 136 3.82 25.65 1.80
CA VAL A 136 2.67 24.74 1.77
C VAL A 136 3.03 23.43 1.07
N LEU A 137 3.75 23.47 -0.06
CA LEU A 137 4.21 22.27 -0.75
C LEU A 137 5.15 21.40 0.11
N ILE A 138 6.07 22.03 0.85
CA ILE A 138 6.95 21.33 1.79
C ILE A 138 6.12 20.68 2.91
N LEU A 139 5.15 21.40 3.47
CA LEU A 139 4.28 20.89 4.52
C LEU A 139 3.46 19.68 4.06
N GLN A 140 2.88 19.76 2.86
CA GLN A 140 2.16 18.64 2.23
C GLN A 140 3.07 17.43 2.07
N ALA A 141 4.29 17.62 1.55
CA ALA A 141 5.24 16.52 1.37
C ALA A 141 5.64 15.86 2.70
N ILE A 142 5.86 16.65 3.76
CA ILE A 142 6.16 16.12 5.10
C ILE A 142 5.02 15.25 5.61
N PHE A 143 3.78 15.74 5.59
CA PHE A 143 2.63 14.95 6.06
C PHE A 143 2.37 13.73 5.18
N TRP A 144 2.61 13.84 3.87
CA TRP A 144 2.53 12.72 2.95
C TRP A 144 3.51 11.61 3.31
N ILE A 145 4.79 11.97 3.51
CA ILE A 145 5.85 11.04 3.89
C ILE A 145 5.56 10.41 5.26
N MET A 146 5.17 11.23 6.24
CA MET A 146 4.80 10.76 7.57
C MET A 146 3.65 9.76 7.51
N CYS A 147 2.58 10.08 6.78
CA CYS A 147 1.45 9.19 6.57
C CYS A 147 1.89 7.88 5.92
N GLY A 148 2.69 7.95 4.85
CA GLY A 148 3.21 6.79 4.15
C GLY A 148 4.05 5.87 5.04
N ILE A 149 5.01 6.43 5.78
CA ILE A 149 5.87 5.68 6.70
C ILE A 149 5.05 5.05 7.83
N CYS A 150 4.17 5.81 8.48
CA CYS A 150 3.33 5.28 9.56
C CYS A 150 2.39 4.17 9.05
N CYS A 151 1.75 4.35 7.90
CA CYS A 151 0.87 3.34 7.30
C CYS A 151 1.64 2.09 6.90
N PHE A 152 2.85 2.26 6.35
CA PHE A 152 3.73 1.16 5.98
C PHE A 152 4.15 0.36 7.22
N LEU A 153 4.68 1.05 8.24
CA LEU A 153 5.13 0.42 9.48
C LEU A 153 3.95 -0.29 10.17
N TYR A 154 2.81 0.38 10.33
CA TYR A 154 1.61 -0.24 10.88
C TYR A 154 1.23 -1.50 10.09
N THR A 155 1.25 -1.48 8.76
CA THR A 155 0.84 -2.64 7.96
C THR A 155 1.82 -3.80 8.05
N PHE A 156 3.13 -3.53 8.05
CA PHE A 156 4.14 -4.57 7.83
C PHE A 156 4.96 -4.92 9.07
N ILE A 157 4.87 -4.20 10.19
CA ILE A 157 5.52 -4.58 11.45
C ILE A 157 5.20 -6.03 11.88
N PRO A 158 3.97 -6.55 11.77
CA PRO A 158 3.68 -7.95 12.13
C PRO A 158 4.47 -8.93 11.27
N ILE A 159 4.56 -8.65 9.97
CA ILE A 159 5.28 -9.47 9.00
C ILE A 159 6.79 -9.39 9.28
N LEU A 160 7.33 -8.20 9.54
CA LEU A 160 8.72 -7.98 9.93
C LEU A 160 9.04 -8.72 11.24
N THR A 161 8.15 -8.65 12.22
CA THR A 161 8.34 -9.29 13.52
C THR A 161 8.40 -10.81 13.38
N VAL A 162 7.54 -11.42 12.56
CA VAL A 162 7.61 -12.86 12.27
C VAL A 162 8.90 -13.22 11.53
N HIS A 163 9.33 -12.40 10.56
CA HIS A 163 10.57 -12.60 9.81
C HIS A 163 11.84 -12.51 10.67
N PHE A 164 11.95 -11.48 11.51
CA PHE A 164 13.14 -11.23 12.32
C PHE A 164 13.14 -12.03 13.63
N ASN A 165 11.98 -12.31 14.24
CA ASN A 165 11.93 -13.23 15.39
C ASN A 165 12.11 -14.70 14.98
N HIS A 166 12.01 -15.06 13.69
CA HIS A 166 12.37 -16.40 13.23
C HIS A 166 13.87 -16.72 13.35
N VAL A 167 14.73 -15.72 13.55
CA VAL A 167 16.14 -15.92 13.89
C VAL A 167 16.31 -16.35 15.36
N GLY A 168 15.27 -16.19 16.21
CA GLY A 168 15.27 -16.58 17.62
C GLY A 168 14.21 -17.63 18.03
N LEU A 169 13.11 -17.77 17.30
CA LEU A 169 12.10 -18.80 17.51
C LEU A 169 11.77 -19.47 16.18
N LYS A 170 12.03 -20.78 16.10
CA LYS A 170 11.34 -21.68 15.15
C LYS A 170 9.83 -21.44 15.25
N ALA A 171 9.25 -20.53 14.46
CA ALA A 171 7.81 -20.58 14.26
C ALA A 171 7.55 -21.90 13.53
N ARG A 172 6.85 -22.80 14.23
CA ARG A 172 6.20 -23.93 13.59
C ARG A 172 5.21 -23.33 12.61
N PHE A 173 5.53 -23.40 11.32
CA PHE A 173 4.51 -23.50 10.31
C PHE A 173 3.66 -24.70 10.71
N VAL A 174 2.48 -24.46 11.27
CA VAL A 174 1.48 -25.51 11.44
C VAL A 174 0.90 -25.67 10.04
N ASP A 175 1.41 -26.66 9.31
CA ASP A 175 0.63 -27.28 8.26
C ASP A 175 -0.63 -27.79 8.97
N GLU A 176 -1.74 -27.09 8.74
CA GLU A 176 -3.04 -27.51 9.22
C GLU A 176 -3.41 -28.75 8.40
N GLU A 177 -2.88 -29.91 8.80
CA GLU A 177 -3.53 -31.19 8.51
C GLU A 177 -4.90 -31.10 9.19
N ILE A 178 -5.90 -30.76 8.39
CA ILE A 178 -7.30 -30.92 8.75
C ILE A 178 -7.49 -32.41 9.01
N GLU A 179 -7.33 -32.82 10.26
CA GLU A 179 -7.79 -34.10 10.77
C GLU A 179 -9.30 -34.08 10.60
N ILE A 180 -9.78 -34.68 9.51
CA ILE A 180 -11.18 -35.04 9.35
C ILE A 180 -11.47 -36.00 10.49
N LYS A 181 -12.06 -35.49 11.58
CA LYS A 181 -12.78 -36.31 12.55
C LYS A 181 -13.86 -37.07 11.80
N ARG A 182 -13.53 -38.28 11.36
CA ARG A 182 -14.54 -39.31 11.09
C ARG A 182 -14.92 -39.88 12.43
N ASP A 183 -16.08 -39.44 12.88
CA ASP A 183 -16.81 -40.08 13.97
C ASP A 183 -16.96 -41.58 13.71
N GLY A 184 -16.74 -42.36 14.77
CA GLY A 184 -17.30 -43.70 14.91
C GLY A 184 -16.33 -44.87 14.73
N TYR A 185 -15.70 -45.29 15.84
CA TYR A 185 -15.79 -46.69 16.26
C TYR A 185 -15.52 -46.82 17.76
N LYS A 186 -16.52 -47.35 18.49
CA LYS A 186 -16.36 -47.86 19.86
C LYS A 186 -15.47 -49.09 19.82
N SER A 187 -14.48 -49.18 20.72
CA SER A 187 -14.03 -50.46 21.24
C SER A 187 -13.40 -50.25 22.62
N ASP A 188 -13.69 -51.21 23.48
CA ASP A 188 -13.65 -51.15 24.94
C ASP A 188 -12.26 -51.09 25.57
N GLY A 189 -12.22 -50.41 26.72
CA GLY A 189 -11.60 -50.90 27.96
C GLY A 189 -10.09 -51.07 28.02
N TYR A 190 -9.40 -50.14 28.68
CA TYR A 190 -8.41 -50.46 29.72
C TYR A 190 -8.25 -49.28 30.69
N LYS A 191 -8.44 -49.56 31.98
CA LYS A 191 -8.10 -48.67 33.11
C LYS A 191 -6.59 -48.70 33.33
N SER A 192 -5.99 -47.54 33.58
CA SER A 192 -4.85 -47.40 34.48
C SER A 192 -4.86 -45.99 35.08
N ASP A 193 -5.05 -45.94 36.39
CA ASP A 193 -4.94 -44.75 37.24
C ASP A 193 -3.48 -44.39 37.54
N ASN A 194 -3.29 -43.18 38.07
CA ASN A 194 -2.09 -42.46 38.57
C ASN A 194 -1.53 -41.44 37.57
N ALA A 195 -1.91 -40.16 37.67
CA ALA A 195 -1.47 -39.16 38.66
C ALA A 195 0.00 -38.75 38.46
N ASP A 196 0.20 -37.67 37.71
CA ASP A 196 0.96 -36.52 38.22
C ASP A 196 0.63 -35.27 37.39
N SER A 197 -0.10 -34.38 38.04
CA SER A 197 -0.38 -33.01 37.61
C SER A 197 0.90 -32.19 37.73
N PHE A 198 1.58 -31.93 36.62
CA PHE A 198 2.50 -30.80 36.53
C PHE A 198 1.80 -29.65 35.83
N ASP A 199 1.18 -28.83 36.67
CA ASP A 199 0.62 -27.53 36.36
C ASP A 199 1.77 -26.57 36.02
N THR A 200 2.05 -26.43 34.72
CA THR A 200 2.80 -25.28 34.18
C THR A 200 1.82 -24.30 33.56
N SER A 201 0.96 -23.76 34.41
CA SER A 201 0.45 -22.41 34.26
C SER A 201 1.63 -21.43 34.17
N ASN A 202 1.51 -20.46 33.25
CA ASN A 202 2.47 -19.39 32.90
C ASN A 202 3.40 -19.66 31.71
N THR A 203 2.87 -20.19 30.60
CA THR A 203 3.27 -19.65 29.30
C THR A 203 2.44 -18.41 29.05
N SER A 204 3.07 -17.25 29.20
CA SER A 204 2.60 -15.96 28.68
C SER A 204 1.87 -16.18 27.35
N GLU A 205 0.61 -15.77 27.28
CA GLU A 205 -0.20 -15.70 26.05
C GLU A 205 0.52 -14.79 25.06
N PHE A 206 1.54 -15.30 24.39
CA PHE A 206 2.01 -14.71 23.15
C PHE A 206 0.86 -14.88 22.17
N PRO A 207 0.37 -13.78 21.55
CA PRO A 207 -0.67 -13.89 20.55
C PRO A 207 -0.20 -14.88 19.50
N LYS A 208 -0.97 -15.95 19.33
CA LYS A 208 -0.67 -17.05 18.41
C LYS A 208 -0.88 -16.52 16.99
N TYR A 209 0.11 -15.81 16.46
CA TYR A 209 0.12 -15.34 15.08
C TYR A 209 0.31 -16.55 14.15
N SER A 210 -0.77 -17.20 13.72
CA SER A 210 -0.72 -18.20 12.64
C SER A 210 -0.82 -17.46 11.30
N ILE A 211 0.32 -17.09 10.71
CA ILE A 211 0.35 -16.53 9.36
C ILE A 211 0.47 -17.69 8.37
N ASN A 212 -0.56 -17.90 7.54
CA ASN A 212 -0.49 -18.81 6.40
C ASN A 212 0.70 -18.42 5.50
N SER A 213 1.53 -19.38 5.08
CA SER A 213 2.72 -19.16 4.24
C SER A 213 2.40 -18.39 2.94
N GLN A 214 1.20 -18.58 2.38
CA GLN A 214 0.72 -17.81 1.23
C GLN A 214 0.42 -16.34 1.58
N ASN A 215 -0.18 -16.07 2.74
CA ASN A 215 -0.41 -14.70 3.21
C ASN A 215 0.92 -14.01 3.57
N ALA A 216 1.90 -14.78 4.06
CA ALA A 216 3.25 -14.29 4.32
C ALA A 216 3.99 -13.89 3.03
N SER A 217 3.88 -14.68 1.95
CA SER A 217 4.54 -14.37 0.67
C SER A 217 3.92 -13.15 -0.01
N VAL A 218 2.59 -13.04 -0.01
CA VAL A 218 1.86 -11.86 -0.47
C VAL A 218 2.23 -10.63 0.37
N GLY A 219 2.22 -10.75 1.70
CA GLY A 219 2.63 -9.68 2.61
C GLY A 219 4.07 -9.22 2.38
N THR A 220 4.99 -10.15 2.13
CA THR A 220 6.41 -9.86 1.85
C THR A 220 6.57 -9.15 0.50
N TRP A 221 5.81 -9.54 -0.53
CA TRP A 221 5.78 -8.82 -1.81
C TRP A 221 5.34 -7.36 -1.63
N TYR A 222 4.22 -7.14 -0.95
CA TYR A 222 3.75 -5.78 -0.70
C TYR A 222 4.74 -4.98 0.13
N MET A 223 5.36 -5.59 1.15
CA MET A 223 6.38 -4.95 1.97
C MET A 223 7.56 -4.45 1.14
N ILE A 224 8.13 -5.31 0.27
CA ILE A 224 9.28 -4.93 -0.56
C ILE A 224 8.89 -3.85 -1.58
N SER A 225 7.79 -4.06 -2.30
CA SER A 225 7.40 -3.18 -3.40
C SER A 225 6.95 -1.81 -2.90
N VAL A 226 6.10 -1.76 -1.87
CA VAL A 226 5.61 -0.51 -1.25
C VAL A 226 6.73 0.19 -0.49
N GLY A 227 7.59 -0.55 0.21
CA GLY A 227 8.75 0.01 0.91
C GLY A 227 9.74 0.66 -0.05
N THR A 228 10.03 0.00 -1.17
CA THR A 228 10.90 0.55 -2.23
C THR A 228 10.30 1.82 -2.83
N LEU A 229 9.00 1.82 -3.17
CA LEU A 229 8.33 3.02 -3.66
C LEU A 229 8.33 4.14 -2.62
N THR A 230 8.13 3.84 -1.34
CA THR A 230 8.15 4.84 -0.26
C THR A 230 9.53 5.48 -0.17
N ALA A 231 10.60 4.69 -0.20
CA ALA A 231 11.97 5.20 -0.21
C ALA A 231 12.26 6.08 -1.44
N LEU A 232 11.83 5.65 -2.64
CA LEU A 232 11.97 6.45 -3.85
C LEU A 232 11.20 7.77 -3.77
N TYR A 233 9.99 7.75 -3.20
CA TYR A 233 9.16 8.93 -3.00
C TYR A 233 9.83 9.94 -2.06
N VAL A 234 10.37 9.46 -0.93
CA VAL A 234 11.12 10.28 0.02
C VAL A 234 12.35 10.90 -0.64
N ALA A 235 13.15 10.09 -1.34
CA ALA A 235 14.34 10.56 -2.04
C ALA A 235 13.99 11.62 -3.10
N PHE A 236 12.90 11.41 -3.84
CA PHE A 236 12.40 12.34 -4.85
C PHE A 236 12.03 13.71 -4.25
N TYR A 237 11.24 13.76 -3.18
CA TYR A 237 10.86 15.04 -2.55
C TYR A 237 12.04 15.76 -1.91
N ILE A 238 12.94 15.03 -1.22
CA ILE A 238 14.16 15.60 -0.65
C ILE A 238 15.00 16.26 -1.76
N THR A 239 15.22 15.53 -2.86
CA THR A 239 16.01 16.03 -4.00
C THR A 239 15.35 17.25 -4.64
N THR A 240 14.03 17.20 -4.83
CA THR A 240 13.26 18.31 -5.42
C THR A 240 13.39 19.60 -4.62
N PHE A 241 13.24 19.52 -3.29
CA PHE A 241 13.31 20.73 -2.45
C PHE A 241 14.74 21.24 -2.24
N ILE A 242 15.77 20.40 -2.38
CA ILE A 242 17.17 20.82 -2.27
C ILE A 242 17.67 21.51 -3.56
N ILE A 243 17.28 21.01 -4.74
CA ILE A 243 17.87 21.46 -6.01
C ILE A 243 17.44 22.88 -6.39
N SER A 244 16.16 23.23 -6.25
CA SER A 244 15.67 24.56 -6.62
C SER A 244 14.31 24.86 -5.99
N THR A 245 14.09 26.12 -5.63
CA THR A 245 12.79 26.63 -5.15
C THR A 245 11.70 26.60 -6.23
N SER A 246 12.06 26.53 -7.51
CA SER A 246 11.13 26.37 -8.64
C SER A 246 10.92 24.92 -9.07
N ALA A 247 11.71 23.97 -8.56
CA ALA A 247 11.57 22.56 -8.92
C ALA A 247 10.20 21.97 -8.55
N PRO A 248 9.57 22.29 -7.41
CA PRO A 248 8.26 21.73 -7.04
C PRO A 248 7.11 22.09 -7.99
N VAL A 249 7.24 23.19 -8.74
CA VAL A 249 6.20 23.64 -9.70
C VAL A 249 6.47 23.18 -11.13
N ASN A 250 7.65 22.62 -11.40
CA ASN A 250 8.09 22.21 -12.72
C ASN A 250 7.23 21.04 -13.26
N PRO A 251 6.78 21.09 -14.55
CA PRO A 251 6.03 19.99 -15.16
C PRO A 251 6.69 18.61 -15.07
N ILE A 252 8.02 18.55 -15.16
CA ILE A 252 8.79 17.30 -15.05
C ILE A 252 8.66 16.71 -13.65
N THR A 253 8.81 17.53 -12.61
CA THR A 253 8.65 17.11 -11.22
C THR A 253 7.25 16.53 -10.99
N ASN A 254 6.21 17.23 -11.45
CA ASN A 254 4.84 16.73 -11.38
C ASN A 254 4.67 15.40 -12.13
N ALA A 255 5.29 15.27 -13.31
CA ALA A 255 5.26 14.03 -14.08
C ALA A 255 5.91 12.85 -13.35
N VAL A 256 7.04 13.07 -12.66
CA VAL A 256 7.69 12.03 -11.83
C VAL A 256 6.80 11.67 -10.64
N ASP A 257 6.23 12.66 -9.94
CA ASP A 257 5.28 12.44 -8.84
C ASP A 257 4.13 11.53 -9.31
N PHE A 258 3.48 11.86 -10.44
CA PHE A 258 2.39 11.05 -10.96
C PHE A 258 2.80 9.63 -11.39
N MET A 259 4.00 9.45 -11.93
CA MET A 259 4.52 8.12 -12.25
C MET A 259 4.69 7.27 -10.98
N LEU A 260 5.23 7.86 -9.91
CA LEU A 260 5.37 7.17 -8.62
C LEU A 260 4.01 6.84 -8.01
N ARG A 261 3.05 7.77 -8.08
CA ARG A 261 1.66 7.54 -7.65
C ARG A 261 1.00 6.38 -8.41
N ASN A 262 1.23 6.32 -9.72
CA ASN A 262 0.74 5.22 -10.54
C ASN A 262 1.39 3.88 -10.15
N GLY A 263 2.67 3.89 -9.74
CA GLY A 263 3.35 2.72 -9.19
C GLY A 263 2.62 2.11 -8.00
N TYR A 264 2.21 2.93 -7.01
CA TYR A 264 1.43 2.45 -5.87
C TYR A 264 0.10 1.82 -6.31
N VAL A 265 -0.61 2.51 -7.19
CA VAL A 265 -1.92 2.06 -7.69
C VAL A 265 -1.80 0.72 -8.42
N ILE A 266 -0.77 0.53 -9.24
CA ILE A 266 -0.53 -0.73 -9.96
C ILE A 266 -0.22 -1.85 -8.95
N ILE A 267 0.65 -1.61 -7.97
CA ILE A 267 1.02 -2.63 -6.98
C ILE A 267 -0.20 -3.12 -6.20
N TYR A 268 -1.10 -2.22 -5.79
CA TYR A 268 -2.32 -2.61 -5.06
C TYR A 268 -3.44 -3.13 -5.97
N GLY A 269 -3.60 -2.55 -7.15
CA GLY A 269 -4.67 -2.90 -8.09
C GLY A 269 -4.41 -4.21 -8.83
N VAL A 270 -3.14 -4.58 -9.03
CA VAL A 270 -2.75 -5.79 -9.77
C VAL A 270 -2.21 -6.84 -8.80
N PRO A 271 -2.84 -8.02 -8.71
CA PRO A 271 -2.33 -9.09 -7.85
C PRO A 271 -0.97 -9.60 -8.36
N PRO A 272 -0.03 -9.97 -7.47
CA PRO A 272 1.24 -10.56 -7.87
C PRO A 272 1.03 -11.89 -8.61
N SER A 273 1.86 -12.16 -9.61
CA SER A 273 1.79 -13.43 -10.34
C SER A 273 2.16 -14.63 -9.46
N ARG A 274 1.61 -15.82 -9.76
CA ARG A 274 1.91 -17.05 -9.01
C ARG A 274 3.41 -17.37 -8.95
N LYS A 275 4.10 -17.26 -10.10
CA LYS A 275 5.55 -17.47 -10.20
C LYS A 275 6.35 -16.52 -9.29
N LEU A 276 5.89 -15.28 -9.17
CA LEU A 276 6.51 -14.30 -8.27
C LEU A 276 6.28 -14.68 -6.81
N LEU A 277 5.07 -15.09 -6.42
CA LEU A 277 4.79 -15.55 -5.06
C LEU A 277 5.59 -16.81 -4.69
N GLU A 278 5.72 -17.77 -5.61
CA GLU A 278 6.58 -18.95 -5.45
C GLU A 278 8.05 -18.55 -5.28
N TYR A 279 8.54 -17.60 -6.09
CA TYR A 279 9.89 -17.05 -5.94
C TYR A 279 10.09 -16.42 -4.55
N MET A 280 9.12 -15.61 -4.08
CA MET A 280 9.17 -14.99 -2.75
C MET A 280 9.19 -16.04 -1.64
N LEU A 281 8.36 -17.08 -1.75
CA LEU A 281 8.29 -18.17 -0.77
C LEU A 281 9.62 -18.95 -0.69
N ASN A 282 10.19 -19.32 -1.85
CA ASN A 282 11.37 -20.18 -1.90
C ASN A 282 12.66 -19.43 -1.59
N ASN A 283 12.82 -18.21 -2.11
CA ASN A 283 14.09 -17.48 -2.03
C ASN A 283 14.14 -16.45 -0.89
N VAL A 284 13.01 -15.82 -0.56
CA VAL A 284 12.95 -14.78 0.48
C VAL A 284 12.51 -15.36 1.81
N LEU A 285 11.41 -16.14 1.83
CA LEU A 285 10.93 -16.77 3.07
C LEU A 285 11.74 -18.02 3.47
N ARG A 286 12.48 -18.63 2.53
CA ARG A 286 13.24 -19.89 2.73
C ARG A 286 12.40 -21.00 3.39
N VAL A 287 11.10 -21.04 3.12
CA VAL A 287 10.25 -22.16 3.53
C VAL A 287 10.68 -23.32 2.64
N GLY A 288 11.29 -24.35 3.25
CA GLY A 288 11.86 -25.48 2.52
C GLY A 288 10.86 -26.12 1.55
N SER A 289 11.40 -26.80 0.53
CA SER A 289 10.75 -27.40 -0.65
C SER A 289 9.66 -28.45 -0.40
N ALA A 290 9.03 -28.49 0.78
CA ALA A 290 8.05 -29.50 1.18
C ALA A 290 6.60 -28.97 1.21
N VAL A 291 6.33 -27.72 0.82
CA VAL A 291 4.94 -27.23 0.67
C VAL A 291 4.52 -27.35 -0.79
N SER A 292 4.01 -28.51 -1.18
CA SER A 292 3.27 -28.61 -2.44
C SER A 292 1.98 -27.82 -2.28
N ILE A 293 1.85 -26.72 -3.00
CA ILE A 293 0.67 -25.87 -2.98
C ILE A 293 -0.51 -26.67 -3.57
N ARG A 294 -1.33 -27.30 -2.72
CA ARG A 294 -2.69 -27.72 -3.11
C ARG A 294 -3.61 -26.51 -2.99
N MET A 295 -3.69 -25.72 -4.07
CA MET A 295 -4.75 -24.73 -4.23
C MET A 295 -6.02 -25.46 -4.72
N SER A 296 -6.84 -25.97 -3.80
CA SER A 296 -8.24 -26.24 -4.10
C SER A 296 -9.04 -24.94 -3.96
N ASP A 297 -9.56 -24.47 -5.08
CA ASP A 297 -10.71 -23.57 -5.23
C ASP A 297 -10.71 -22.24 -4.47
N MET A 298 -9.92 -21.29 -4.97
CA MET A 298 -10.07 -19.86 -4.67
C MET A 298 -11.04 -19.16 -5.64
N ASN A 299 -12.10 -19.85 -6.09
CA ASN A 299 -13.15 -19.27 -6.93
C ASN A 299 -14.42 -18.85 -6.15
N THR A 300 -14.46 -19.07 -4.84
CA THR A 300 -15.65 -18.76 -4.03
C THR A 300 -15.28 -18.44 -2.59
N GLU A 301 -14.56 -17.36 -2.34
CA GLU A 301 -14.76 -16.62 -1.08
C GLU A 301 -14.85 -15.13 -1.40
N SER A 302 -16.09 -14.66 -1.31
CA SER A 302 -16.56 -13.29 -1.45
C SER A 302 -15.85 -12.33 -0.50
N ALA A 303 -15.31 -11.24 -1.07
CA ALA A 303 -15.06 -9.96 -0.40
C ALA A 303 -15.20 -8.81 -1.40
#